data_AF-A0A7S1VAD1-F1
#
_entry.id   AF-A0A7S1VAD1-F1
#
_cell.length_a   1.000
_cell.length_b   1.000
_cell.length_c   1.000
_cell.angle_alpha   90.00
_cell.angle_beta   90.00
_cell.angle_gamma   90.00
#
_symmetry.space_group_name_H-M   'P 1'
#
loop_
_entity.id
_entity.type
_entity.pdbx_description
1 polymer ?
#
loop_
_entity_poly.entity_id
_entity_poly.type
_entity_poly.pdbx_seq_one_letter_code
_entity_poly.pdbx_strand_id
1 'polypeptide(L)'
;LPLLRRLRKDHPSVAEIWYADDGGMAGGLRSVFQAFHRLKDLGADFGYFPQPEKCVLVVPSHHEALAKAALADADLPFQVTSGCRYLGSFIGDDAELMPWLQQKLDAWTHTVKALAGAADRYPQAAYAAMQISVQNQWQFVQRTTPKISSAFASLAETMETTFLPALFGTELAPDDHRVTLARLPVQHGGLALPSPVDSADRNYATSTLAASLLVKALTQDNVPFHLKEHADSVSPVDS
;
A
#
# COMPACT_ATOMS: atom_id res chain seq x y z
N LEU A 1 6.21 10.92 -20.59
CA LEU A 1 7.24 10.36 -21.48
C LEU A 1 6.65 10.13 -22.88
N PRO A 2 7.35 10.48 -23.98
CA PRO A 2 6.82 10.34 -25.34
C PRO A 2 6.43 8.89 -25.71
N LEU A 3 7.24 7.90 -25.31
CA LEU A 3 6.95 6.47 -25.46
C LEU A 3 5.56 6.11 -24.91
N LEU A 4 5.32 6.44 -23.63
CA LEU A 4 4.08 6.10 -22.92
C LEU A 4 2.86 6.82 -23.51
N ARG A 5 3.03 8.07 -23.97
CA ARG A 5 1.94 8.79 -24.65
C ARG A 5 1.54 8.11 -25.96
N ARG A 6 2.51 7.57 -26.70
CA ARG A 6 2.25 6.83 -27.94
C ARG A 6 1.59 5.49 -27.62
N LEU A 7 2.08 4.79 -26.60
CA LEU A 7 1.51 3.51 -26.16
C LEU A 7 0.04 3.65 -25.75
N ARG A 8 -0.28 4.65 -24.93
CA ARG A 8 -1.65 4.96 -24.51
C ARG A 8 -2.57 5.31 -25.68
N LYS A 9 -2.05 6.04 -26.68
CA LYS A 9 -2.80 6.37 -27.89
C LYS A 9 -3.09 5.11 -28.73
N ASP A 10 -2.14 4.19 -28.80
CA ASP A 10 -2.26 2.94 -29.56
C ASP A 10 -3.18 1.93 -28.83
N HIS A 11 -3.21 1.97 -27.48
CA HIS A 11 -3.97 1.06 -26.62
C HIS A 11 -4.80 1.78 -25.54
N PRO A 12 -5.84 2.55 -25.91
CA PRO A 12 -6.60 3.39 -24.97
C PRO A 12 -7.44 2.59 -23.96
N SER A 13 -7.66 1.29 -24.19
CA SER A 13 -8.38 0.40 -23.28
C SER A 13 -7.51 -0.20 -22.18
N VAL A 14 -6.19 0.04 -22.22
CA VAL A 14 -5.23 -0.45 -21.22
C VAL A 14 -4.87 0.72 -20.29
N ALA A 15 -5.13 0.55 -19.00
CA ALA A 15 -4.64 1.48 -18.00
C ALA A 15 -3.15 1.20 -17.76
N GLU A 16 -2.33 2.23 -17.88
CA GLU A 16 -0.89 2.16 -17.70
C GLU A 16 -0.45 2.97 -16.47
N ILE A 17 0.39 2.37 -15.63
CA ILE A 17 0.98 3.01 -14.46
C ILE A 17 2.50 2.82 -14.54
N TRP A 18 3.26 3.88 -14.27
CA TRP A 18 4.71 3.87 -14.43
C TRP A 18 5.38 4.57 -13.25
N TYR A 19 6.33 3.88 -12.62
CA TYR A 19 7.20 4.42 -11.58
C TYR A 19 8.65 4.09 -11.94
N ALA A 20 9.40 5.10 -12.40
CA ALA A 20 10.73 4.89 -13.00
C ALA A 20 10.67 3.84 -14.13
N ASP A 21 11.43 2.74 -14.02
CA ASP A 21 11.45 1.61 -14.96
C ASP A 21 10.38 0.54 -14.67
N ASP A 22 9.79 0.56 -13.46
CA ASP A 22 8.70 -0.33 -13.05
C ASP A 22 7.37 0.13 -13.68
N GLY A 23 6.93 -0.61 -14.70
CA GLY A 23 5.67 -0.41 -15.40
C GLY A 23 4.61 -1.44 -15.05
N GLY A 24 3.36 -1.00 -15.00
CA GLY A 24 2.17 -1.83 -14.82
C GLY A 24 1.13 -1.54 -15.90
N MET A 25 0.45 -2.58 -16.35
CA MET A 25 -0.67 -2.49 -17.30
C MET A 25 -1.86 -3.24 -16.73
N ALA A 26 -3.05 -2.67 -16.83
CA ALA A 26 -4.30 -3.28 -16.40
C ALA A 26 -5.37 -3.16 -17.48
N GLY A 27 -6.05 -4.26 -17.77
CA GLY A 27 -7.07 -4.34 -18.80
C GLY A 27 -7.39 -5.80 -19.17
N GLY A 28 -8.13 -5.99 -20.26
CA GLY A 28 -8.36 -7.33 -20.80
C GLY A 28 -7.05 -7.97 -21.28
N LEU A 29 -6.86 -9.27 -21.03
CA LEU A 29 -5.60 -10.00 -21.31
C LEU A 29 -5.06 -9.73 -22.72
N ARG A 30 -5.91 -9.87 -23.74
CA ARG A 30 -5.51 -9.64 -25.13
C ARG A 30 -5.03 -8.21 -25.38
N SER A 31 -5.71 -7.21 -24.81
CA SER A 31 -5.32 -5.80 -24.94
C SER A 31 -3.98 -5.53 -24.25
N VAL A 32 -3.76 -6.11 -23.06
CA VAL A 32 -2.50 -6.00 -22.32
C VAL A 32 -1.35 -6.63 -23.10
N PHE A 33 -1.54 -7.82 -23.67
CA PHE A 33 -0.50 -8.49 -24.45
C PHE A 33 -0.15 -7.73 -25.73
N GLN A 34 -1.16 -7.18 -26.42
CA GLN A 34 -0.95 -6.32 -27.58
C GLN A 34 -0.19 -5.04 -27.19
N ALA A 35 -0.56 -4.41 -26.07
CA ALA A 35 0.15 -3.24 -25.56
C ALA A 35 1.61 -3.57 -25.19
N PHE A 36 1.86 -4.73 -24.58
CA PHE A 36 3.22 -5.14 -24.24
C PHE A 36 4.09 -5.40 -25.49
N HIS A 37 3.57 -6.09 -26.51
CA HIS A 37 4.28 -6.25 -27.78
C HIS A 37 4.57 -4.89 -28.43
N ARG A 38 3.59 -3.99 -28.40
CA ARG A 38 3.78 -2.63 -28.90
C ARG A 38 4.85 -1.85 -28.12
N LEU A 39 4.91 -2.05 -26.80
CA LEU A 39 5.95 -1.49 -25.94
C LEU A 39 7.34 -2.05 -26.31
N LYS A 40 7.46 -3.34 -26.64
CA LYS A 40 8.72 -3.92 -27.14
C LYS A 40 9.15 -3.29 -28.45
N ASP A 41 8.23 -3.14 -29.39
CA ASP A 41 8.51 -2.57 -30.71
C ASP A 41 8.95 -1.10 -30.62
N LEU A 42 8.21 -0.30 -29.84
CA LEU A 42 8.49 1.13 -29.68
C LEU A 42 9.65 1.40 -28.73
N GLY A 43 9.85 0.53 -27.73
CA GLY A 43 10.77 0.79 -26.62
C GLY A 43 12.20 1.06 -27.09
N ALA A 44 12.67 0.32 -28.09
CA ALA A 44 14.02 0.45 -28.64
C ALA A 44 14.32 1.86 -29.17
N ASP A 45 13.35 2.53 -29.80
CA ASP A 45 13.49 3.91 -30.30
C ASP A 45 13.75 4.93 -29.18
N PHE A 46 13.37 4.58 -27.94
CA PHE A 46 13.53 5.40 -26.74
C PHE A 46 14.57 4.84 -25.77
N GLY A 47 15.31 3.79 -26.16
CA GLY A 47 16.29 3.11 -25.30
C GLY A 47 15.69 2.31 -24.15
N TYR A 48 14.40 1.97 -24.22
CA TYR A 48 13.70 1.15 -23.22
C TYR A 48 13.54 -0.29 -23.71
N PHE A 49 14.06 -1.26 -22.94
CA PHE A 49 14.06 -2.67 -23.31
C PHE A 49 13.35 -3.48 -22.21
N PRO A 50 12.03 -3.70 -22.31
CA PRO A 50 11.30 -4.49 -21.32
C PRO A 50 11.82 -5.94 -21.32
N GLN A 51 11.86 -6.56 -20.15
CA GLN A 51 12.33 -7.93 -19.94
C GLN A 51 11.13 -8.84 -19.64
N PRO A 52 10.58 -9.56 -20.66
CA PRO A 52 9.37 -10.35 -20.50
C PRO A 52 9.47 -11.42 -19.40
N GLU A 53 10.67 -11.96 -19.18
CA GLU A 53 10.95 -13.01 -18.20
C GLU A 53 10.82 -12.53 -16.75
N LYS A 54 10.85 -11.20 -16.54
CA LYS A 54 10.63 -10.56 -15.25
C LYS A 54 9.20 -10.04 -15.07
N CYS A 55 8.39 -10.10 -16.13
CA CYS A 55 7.01 -9.64 -16.06
C CYS A 55 6.14 -10.65 -15.33
N VAL A 56 5.26 -10.12 -14.48
CA VAL A 56 4.29 -10.90 -13.70
C VAL A 56 2.89 -10.51 -14.15
N LEU A 57 2.08 -11.51 -14.50
CA LEU A 57 0.66 -11.36 -14.79
C LEU A 57 -0.14 -11.79 -13.56
N VAL A 58 -0.77 -10.81 -12.90
CA VAL A 58 -1.66 -11.06 -11.77
C VAL A 58 -3.09 -11.23 -12.28
N VAL A 59 -3.70 -12.38 -12.01
CA VAL A 59 -5.10 -12.68 -12.34
C VAL A 59 -5.77 -13.38 -11.17
N PRO A 60 -7.10 -13.25 -10.98
CA PRO A 60 -7.80 -14.05 -9.97
C PRO A 60 -7.50 -15.55 -10.14
N SER A 61 -7.40 -16.29 -9.04
CA SER A 61 -7.02 -17.71 -9.02
C SER A 61 -7.81 -18.58 -10.02
N HIS A 62 -9.11 -18.30 -10.18
CA HIS A 62 -9.99 -19.03 -11.10
C HIS A 62 -9.74 -18.76 -12.59
N HIS A 63 -8.92 -17.76 -12.93
CA HIS A 63 -8.54 -17.42 -14.31
C HIS A 63 -7.11 -17.84 -14.67
N GLU A 64 -6.35 -18.47 -13.77
CA GLU A 64 -4.95 -18.86 -14.04
C GLU A 64 -4.78 -19.73 -15.28
N ALA A 65 -5.64 -20.73 -15.46
CA ALA A 65 -5.55 -21.65 -16.60
C ALA A 65 -5.78 -20.92 -17.93
N LEU A 66 -6.75 -20.01 -17.97
CA LEU A 66 -7.03 -19.17 -19.13
C LEU A 66 -5.86 -18.21 -19.41
N ALA A 67 -5.30 -17.60 -18.35
CA ALA A 67 -4.16 -16.70 -18.47
C ALA A 67 -2.92 -17.40 -19.02
N LYS A 68 -2.60 -18.61 -18.53
CA LYS A 68 -1.47 -19.42 -19.03
C LYS A 68 -1.64 -19.80 -20.51
N ALA A 69 -2.86 -20.18 -20.92
CA ALA A 69 -3.15 -20.47 -22.32
C ALA A 69 -3.00 -19.22 -23.20
N ALA A 70 -3.55 -18.08 -22.76
CA ALA A 70 -3.48 -16.84 -23.50
C ALA A 70 -2.04 -16.28 -23.63
N LEU A 71 -1.18 -16.52 -22.63
CA LEU A 71 0.25 -16.19 -22.69
C LEU A 71 1.00 -17.06 -23.69
N ALA A 72 0.70 -18.37 -23.73
CA ALA A 72 1.28 -19.27 -24.71
C ALA A 72 0.88 -18.87 -26.14
N ASP A 73 -0.39 -18.54 -26.37
CA ASP A 73 -0.88 -18.05 -27.66
C ASP A 73 -0.24 -16.72 -28.08
N ALA A 74 0.15 -15.88 -27.10
CA ALA A 74 0.76 -14.58 -27.33
C ALA A 74 2.30 -14.60 -27.36
N ASP A 75 2.93 -15.76 -27.17
CA ASP A 75 4.39 -15.94 -27.05
C ASP A 75 5.02 -15.02 -25.98
N LEU A 76 4.43 -15.01 -24.78
CA LEU A 76 4.89 -14.19 -23.65
C LEU A 76 5.27 -15.07 -22.44
N PRO A 77 6.53 -15.03 -21.96
CA PRO A 77 7.02 -15.88 -20.88
C PRO A 77 6.71 -15.30 -19.48
N PHE A 78 5.55 -14.67 -19.30
CA PHE A 78 5.23 -14.01 -18.03
C PHE A 78 4.96 -15.04 -16.93
N GLN A 79 5.37 -14.73 -15.70
CA GLN A 79 4.95 -15.50 -14.54
C GLN A 79 3.49 -15.20 -14.23
N VAL A 80 2.64 -16.24 -14.12
CA VAL A 80 1.24 -16.08 -13.68
C VAL A 80 1.16 -16.31 -12.18
N THR A 81 0.45 -15.42 -11.48
CA THR A 81 0.22 -15.50 -10.04
C THR A 81 -1.17 -14.95 -9.67
N SER A 82 -1.71 -15.36 -8.53
CA SER A 82 -2.99 -14.83 -8.04
C SER A 82 -2.82 -13.58 -7.16
N GLY A 83 -1.60 -13.34 -6.70
CA GLY A 83 -1.18 -12.10 -6.09
C GLY A 83 0.33 -11.86 -6.16
N CYS A 84 0.73 -10.61 -5.94
CA CYS A 84 2.13 -10.26 -5.81
C CYS A 84 2.32 -8.95 -5.06
N ARG A 85 3.57 -8.71 -4.65
CA ARG A 85 3.99 -7.39 -4.18
C ARG A 85 4.15 -6.44 -5.35
N TYR A 86 3.67 -5.19 -5.18
CA TYR A 86 3.84 -4.11 -6.14
C TYR A 86 4.04 -2.78 -5.42
N LEU A 87 5.13 -2.07 -5.73
CA LEU A 87 5.50 -0.76 -5.14
C LEU A 87 5.41 -0.70 -3.60
N GLY A 88 5.77 -1.80 -2.93
CA GLY A 88 5.76 -1.91 -1.47
C GLY A 88 4.42 -2.38 -0.86
N SER A 89 3.33 -2.41 -1.64
CA SER A 89 2.04 -2.98 -1.26
C SER A 89 1.83 -4.37 -1.89
N PHE A 90 0.60 -4.87 -1.82
CA PHE A 90 0.15 -6.15 -2.35
C PHE A 90 -1.05 -5.95 -3.29
N ILE A 91 -1.07 -6.70 -4.39
CA ILE A 91 -2.18 -6.77 -5.36
C ILE A 91 -2.53 -8.24 -5.55
N GLY A 92 -3.81 -8.58 -5.55
CA GLY A 92 -4.29 -9.93 -5.85
C GLY A 92 -5.31 -10.44 -4.85
N ASP A 93 -5.45 -11.76 -4.82
CA ASP A 93 -6.42 -12.45 -3.99
C ASP A 93 -6.06 -12.43 -2.50
N ASP A 94 -7.08 -12.42 -1.64
CA ASP A 94 -6.93 -12.45 -0.17
C ASP A 94 -6.12 -13.66 0.30
N ALA A 95 -6.20 -14.78 -0.42
CA ALA A 95 -5.47 -16.01 -0.12
C ALA A 95 -3.94 -15.83 -0.13
N GLU A 96 -3.41 -14.94 -0.98
CA GLU A 96 -1.98 -14.61 -1.00
C GLU A 96 -1.66 -13.34 -0.18
N LEU A 97 -2.59 -12.39 -0.10
CA LEU A 97 -2.45 -11.18 0.71
C LEU A 97 -2.26 -11.52 2.20
N MET A 98 -3.10 -12.42 2.74
CA MET A 98 -3.15 -12.66 4.18
C MET A 98 -1.86 -13.26 4.74
N PRO A 99 -1.22 -14.28 4.12
CA PRO A 99 0.09 -14.75 4.57
C PRO A 99 1.18 -13.67 4.55
N TRP A 100 1.21 -12.84 3.51
CA TRP A 100 2.16 -11.73 3.42
C TRP A 100 1.93 -10.69 4.52
N LEU A 101 0.67 -10.34 4.76
CA LEU A 101 0.29 -9.39 5.80
C LEU A 101 0.61 -9.94 7.19
N GLN A 102 0.36 -11.23 7.43
CA GLN A 102 0.69 -11.87 8.70
C GLN A 102 2.20 -11.79 8.99
N GLN A 103 3.05 -12.05 7.99
CA GLN A 103 4.51 -11.91 8.15
C GLN A 103 4.91 -10.49 8.58
N LYS A 104 4.24 -9.46 8.04
CA LYS A 104 4.47 -8.06 8.44
C LYS A 104 4.00 -7.78 9.86
N LEU A 105 2.81 -8.27 10.21
CA LEU A 105 2.22 -8.13 11.55
C LEU A 105 3.10 -8.79 12.61
N ASP A 106 3.63 -9.97 12.33
CA ASP A 106 4.53 -10.69 13.24
C ASP A 106 5.83 -9.90 13.47
N ALA A 107 6.41 -9.34 12.40
CA ALA A 107 7.61 -8.51 12.49
C ALA A 107 7.37 -7.21 13.27
N TRP A 108 6.24 -6.52 13.03
CA TRP A 108 5.89 -5.32 13.79
C TRP A 108 5.58 -5.64 15.25
N THR A 109 4.85 -6.72 15.52
CA THR A 109 4.55 -7.19 16.88
C THR A 109 5.83 -7.49 17.66
N HIS A 110 6.78 -8.18 17.03
CA HIS A 110 8.10 -8.42 17.60
C HIS A 110 8.84 -7.11 17.90
N THR A 111 8.83 -6.17 16.95
CA THR A 111 9.48 -4.86 17.11
C THR A 111 8.85 -4.05 18.25
N VAL A 112 7.51 -4.05 18.37
CA VAL A 112 6.79 -3.37 19.47
C VAL A 112 7.18 -3.95 20.83
N LYS A 113 7.30 -5.28 20.94
CA LYS A 113 7.78 -5.94 22.17
C LYS A 113 9.23 -5.57 22.50
N ALA A 114 10.10 -5.48 21.49
CA ALA A 114 11.49 -5.04 21.68
C ALA A 114 11.56 -3.57 22.15
N LEU A 115 10.74 -2.69 21.57
CA LEU A 115 10.63 -1.29 22.01
C LEU A 115 10.08 -1.16 23.42
N ALA A 116 9.11 -2.01 23.81
CA ALA A 116 8.63 -2.08 25.19
C ALA A 116 9.77 -2.43 26.16
N GLY A 117 10.62 -3.41 25.83
CA GLY A 117 11.80 -3.74 26.63
C GLY A 117 12.81 -2.59 26.75
N ALA A 118 12.93 -1.75 25.73
CA ALA A 118 13.77 -0.56 25.78
C ALA A 118 13.14 0.61 26.54
N ALA A 119 11.81 0.65 26.65
CA ALA A 119 11.07 1.75 27.25
C ALA A 119 11.33 1.93 28.75
N ASP A 120 11.68 0.87 29.47
CA ASP A 120 12.05 0.91 30.89
C ASP A 120 13.22 1.89 31.14
N ARG A 121 14.25 1.82 30.30
CA ARG A 121 15.45 2.65 30.43
C ARG A 121 15.44 3.90 29.55
N TYR A 122 14.76 3.84 28.40
CA TYR A 122 14.76 4.89 27.38
C TYR A 122 13.34 5.16 26.84
N PRO A 123 12.39 5.59 27.68
CA PRO A 123 10.96 5.68 27.30
C PRO A 123 10.74 6.65 26.13
N GLN A 124 11.41 7.80 26.12
CA GLN A 124 11.30 8.79 25.04
C GLN A 124 11.83 8.26 23.70
N ALA A 125 12.94 7.52 23.73
CA ALA A 125 13.51 6.94 22.51
C ALA A 125 12.61 5.81 21.96
N ALA A 126 12.07 4.98 22.85
CA ALA A 126 11.11 3.93 22.50
C ALA A 126 9.83 4.52 21.90
N TYR A 127 9.29 5.58 22.50
CA TYR A 127 8.15 6.33 21.96
C TYR A 127 8.43 6.90 20.57
N ALA A 128 9.55 7.61 20.39
CA ALA A 128 9.91 8.19 19.09
C ALA A 128 10.08 7.10 18.02
N ALA A 129 10.76 5.99 18.34
CA ALA A 129 10.93 4.86 17.43
C ALA A 129 9.58 4.22 17.06
N MET A 130 8.67 4.06 18.02
CA MET A 130 7.32 3.55 17.78
C MET A 130 6.54 4.46 16.82
N GLN A 131 6.46 5.76 17.14
CA GLN A 131 5.62 6.71 16.43
C GLN A 131 6.16 7.05 15.03
N ILE A 132 7.47 7.29 14.90
CA ILE A 132 8.07 7.81 13.67
C ILE A 132 8.53 6.68 12.74
N SER A 133 8.88 5.50 13.27
CA SER A 133 9.34 4.38 12.45
C SER A 133 8.27 3.31 12.29
N VAL A 134 7.96 2.55 13.35
CA VAL A 134 7.15 1.33 13.21
C VAL A 134 5.72 1.67 12.77
N GLN A 135 5.13 2.71 13.38
CA GLN A 135 3.78 3.14 13.03
C GLN A 135 3.64 3.60 11.58
N ASN A 136 4.63 4.31 11.05
CA ASN A 136 4.60 4.76 9.66
C ASN A 136 4.67 3.60 8.66
N GLN A 137 5.35 2.49 9.01
CA GLN A 137 5.44 1.31 8.14
C GLN A 137 4.08 0.63 7.93
N TRP A 138 3.31 0.40 9.00
CA TRP A 138 2.00 -0.22 8.83
C TRP A 138 0.95 0.76 8.32
N GLN A 139 1.05 2.05 8.66
CA GLN A 139 0.16 3.05 8.08
C GLN A 139 0.33 3.13 6.56
N PHE A 140 1.54 2.92 6.02
CA PHE A 140 1.74 2.78 4.59
C PHE A 140 0.87 1.64 4.02
N VAL A 141 0.94 0.44 4.62
CA VAL A 141 0.12 -0.71 4.19
C VAL A 141 -1.38 -0.43 4.31
N GLN A 142 -1.82 0.21 5.40
CA GLN A 142 -3.22 0.62 5.58
C GLN A 142 -3.71 1.61 4.51
N ARG A 143 -2.83 2.50 4.02
CA ARG A 143 -3.17 3.46 2.97
C ARG A 143 -3.27 2.84 1.58
N THR A 144 -2.68 1.67 1.38
CA THR A 144 -2.56 1.02 0.06
C THR A 144 -3.33 -0.29 -0.05
N THR A 145 -3.88 -0.81 1.05
CA THR A 145 -4.56 -2.12 1.08
C THR A 145 -5.88 -2.00 1.85
N PRO A 146 -7.04 -2.20 1.20
CA PRO A 146 -8.35 -2.11 1.85
C PRO A 146 -8.68 -3.35 2.68
N LYS A 147 -9.65 -3.22 3.60
CA LYS A 147 -10.30 -4.34 4.31
C LYS A 147 -9.38 -5.22 5.16
N ILE A 148 -8.28 -4.67 5.67
CA ILE A 148 -7.31 -5.38 6.50
C ILE A 148 -7.40 -5.05 8.00
N SER A 149 -8.41 -4.29 8.43
CA SER A 149 -8.55 -3.80 9.81
C SER A 149 -8.46 -4.93 10.85
N SER A 150 -9.22 -6.02 10.66
CA SER A 150 -9.29 -7.13 11.60
C SER A 150 -7.95 -7.85 11.80
N ALA A 151 -7.07 -7.84 10.79
CA ALA A 151 -5.75 -8.46 10.88
C ALA A 151 -4.83 -7.77 11.91
N PHE A 152 -5.08 -6.49 12.22
CA PHE A 152 -4.28 -5.72 13.17
C PHE A 152 -4.59 -6.00 14.65
N ALA A 153 -5.55 -6.88 14.97
CA ALA A 153 -6.01 -7.12 16.33
C ALA A 153 -4.87 -7.51 17.29
N SER A 154 -4.01 -8.45 16.91
CA SER A 154 -2.90 -8.89 17.77
C SER A 154 -1.84 -7.80 17.98
N LEU A 155 -1.62 -6.95 16.97
CA LEU A 155 -0.71 -5.82 17.10
C LEU A 155 -1.28 -4.76 18.05
N ALA A 156 -2.58 -4.45 17.93
CA ALA A 156 -3.27 -3.52 18.82
C ALA A 156 -3.23 -4.01 20.27
N GLU A 157 -3.52 -5.29 20.50
CA GLU A 157 -3.42 -5.92 21.82
C GLU A 157 -2.00 -5.81 22.38
N THR A 158 -0.97 -6.07 21.58
CA THR A 158 0.44 -5.95 22.02
C THR A 158 0.79 -4.51 22.38
N MET A 159 0.30 -3.53 21.62
CA MET A 159 0.49 -2.12 21.94
C MET A 159 -0.10 -1.78 23.31
N GLU A 160 -1.32 -2.23 23.58
CA GLU A 160 -2.06 -1.90 24.80
C GLU A 160 -1.56 -2.64 26.04
N THR A 161 -1.23 -3.92 25.90
CA THR A 161 -0.90 -4.80 27.03
C THR A 161 0.60 -4.86 27.32
N THR A 162 1.45 -4.53 26.34
CA THR A 162 2.91 -4.63 26.49
C THR A 162 3.60 -3.28 26.36
N PHE A 163 3.35 -2.54 25.28
CA PHE A 163 4.10 -1.32 25.01
C PHE A 163 3.68 -0.14 25.88
N LEU A 164 2.38 0.16 26.00
CA LEU A 164 1.91 1.29 26.81
C LEU A 164 2.25 1.14 28.30
N PRO A 165 2.07 -0.03 28.96
CA PRO A 165 2.49 -0.20 30.34
C PRO A 165 3.99 0.02 30.54
N ALA A 166 4.81 -0.51 29.64
CA ALA A 166 6.27 -0.32 29.68
C ALA A 166 6.65 1.15 29.46
N LEU A 167 5.97 1.85 28.55
CA LEU A 167 6.21 3.27 28.30
C LEU A 167 5.83 4.15 29.49
N PHE A 168 4.76 3.81 30.21
CA PHE A 168 4.32 4.54 31.39
C PHE A 168 5.04 4.12 32.68
N GLY A 169 5.79 3.01 32.66
CA GLY A 169 6.47 2.46 33.83
C GLY A 169 5.50 1.95 34.90
N THR A 170 4.30 1.52 34.51
CA THR A 170 3.26 1.06 35.44
C THR A 170 2.28 0.13 34.74
N GLU A 171 1.74 -0.81 35.50
CA GLU A 171 0.61 -1.62 35.04
C GLU A 171 -0.60 -0.72 34.76
N LEU A 172 -1.37 -1.13 33.75
CA LEU A 172 -2.60 -0.48 33.33
C LEU A 172 -3.76 -1.43 33.63
N ALA A 173 -4.81 -0.91 34.27
CA ALA A 173 -6.03 -1.68 34.46
C ALA A 173 -6.75 -1.91 33.11
N PRO A 174 -7.65 -2.90 33.02
CA PRO A 174 -8.62 -2.92 31.94
C PRO A 174 -9.36 -1.58 31.87
N ASP A 175 -9.56 -1.06 30.66
CA ASP A 175 -10.23 0.23 30.39
C ASP A 175 -9.54 1.48 30.99
N ASP A 176 -8.24 1.42 31.26
CA ASP A 176 -7.48 2.57 31.76
C ASP A 176 -7.55 3.77 30.79
N HIS A 177 -8.01 4.92 31.29
CA HIS A 177 -8.14 6.15 30.49
C HIS A 177 -6.84 6.60 29.83
N ARG A 178 -5.67 6.24 30.37
CA ARG A 178 -4.36 6.55 29.78
C ARG A 178 -4.18 5.88 28.41
N VAL A 179 -4.79 4.71 28.19
CA VAL A 179 -4.80 4.04 26.87
C VAL A 179 -5.58 4.90 25.88
N THR A 180 -6.78 5.37 26.26
CA THR A 180 -7.60 6.24 25.43
C THR A 180 -6.89 7.56 25.12
N LEU A 181 -6.23 8.17 26.12
CA LEU A 181 -5.45 9.41 25.93
C LEU A 181 -4.25 9.18 25.01
N ALA A 182 -3.53 8.06 25.11
CA ALA A 182 -2.39 7.75 24.25
C ALA A 182 -2.78 7.69 22.77
N ARG A 183 -4.00 7.24 22.46
CA ARG A 183 -4.54 7.16 21.10
C ARG A 183 -4.83 8.53 20.48
N LEU A 184 -5.07 9.56 21.30
CA LEU A 184 -5.39 10.89 20.81
C LEU A 184 -4.20 11.55 20.10
N PRO A 185 -4.44 12.41 19.09
CA PRO A 185 -3.40 13.24 18.52
C PRO A 185 -2.70 14.14 19.56
N VAL A 186 -1.44 14.50 19.29
CA VAL A 186 -0.64 15.38 20.17
C VAL A 186 -1.33 16.74 20.39
N GLN A 187 -2.01 17.28 19.38
CA GLN A 187 -2.78 18.53 19.49
C GLN A 187 -3.96 18.45 20.48
N HIS A 188 -4.41 17.25 20.83
CA HIS A 188 -5.43 17.00 21.84
C HIS A 188 -4.85 16.44 23.15
N GLY A 189 -3.54 16.63 23.37
CA GLY A 189 -2.86 16.19 24.60
C GLY A 189 -2.55 14.69 24.67
N GLY A 190 -2.65 13.97 23.54
CA GLY A 190 -2.32 12.55 23.46
C GLY A 190 -0.91 12.25 22.95
N LEU A 191 -0.65 10.97 22.67
CA LEU A 191 0.65 10.47 22.17
C LEU A 191 0.62 10.10 20.68
N ALA A 192 -0.52 10.28 20.00
CA ALA A 192 -0.74 9.90 18.61
C ALA A 192 -0.31 8.46 18.32
N LEU A 193 -0.68 7.55 19.22
CA LEU A 193 -0.55 6.09 19.10
C LEU A 193 -1.95 5.46 18.93
N PRO A 194 -2.67 5.73 17.82
CA PRO A 194 -3.99 5.15 17.60
C PRO A 194 -3.93 3.63 17.49
N SER A 195 -5.05 2.97 17.81
CA SER A 195 -5.22 1.55 17.53
C SER A 195 -5.04 1.29 16.03
N PRO A 196 -4.19 0.34 15.61
CA PRO A 196 -4.00 0.01 14.22
C PRO A 196 -5.25 -0.63 13.58
N VAL A 197 -6.16 -1.21 14.39
CA VAL A 197 -7.46 -1.71 13.91
C VAL A 197 -8.34 -0.52 13.47
N ASP A 198 -8.46 0.49 14.34
CA ASP A 198 -9.31 1.67 14.12
C ASP A 198 -8.76 2.55 12.99
N SER A 199 -7.44 2.59 12.82
CA SER A 199 -6.81 3.46 11.81
C SER A 199 -6.86 2.89 10.40
N ALA A 200 -7.03 1.58 10.21
CA ALA A 200 -6.86 0.92 8.91
C ALA A 200 -7.81 1.45 7.83
N ASP A 201 -9.12 1.34 8.07
CA ASP A 201 -10.14 1.74 7.09
C ASP A 201 -10.14 3.26 6.87
N ARG A 202 -9.91 4.03 7.94
CA ARG A 202 -9.78 5.49 7.86
C ARG A 202 -8.59 5.89 6.99
N ASN A 203 -7.42 5.28 7.23
CA ASN A 203 -6.21 5.59 6.46
C ASN A 203 -6.38 5.25 4.97
N TYR A 204 -7.02 4.12 4.66
CA TYR A 204 -7.34 3.75 3.28
C TYR A 204 -8.29 4.77 2.62
N ALA A 205 -9.38 5.13 3.31
CA ALA A 205 -10.37 6.07 2.81
C ALA A 205 -9.75 7.46 2.58
N THR A 206 -9.00 7.98 3.55
CA THR A 206 -8.30 9.27 3.42
C THR A 206 -7.28 9.25 2.30
N SER A 207 -6.48 8.18 2.17
CA SER A 207 -5.51 8.02 1.09
C SER A 207 -6.18 8.03 -0.29
N THR A 208 -7.27 7.27 -0.44
CA THR A 208 -8.04 7.19 -1.69
C THR A 208 -8.64 8.54 -2.06
N LEU A 209 -9.21 9.26 -1.07
CA LEU A 209 -9.79 10.58 -1.28
C LEU A 209 -8.71 11.58 -1.70
N ALA A 210 -7.61 11.65 -0.97
CA ALA A 210 -6.50 12.57 -1.24
C ALA A 210 -5.87 12.32 -2.62
N ALA A 211 -5.72 11.06 -3.01
CA ALA A 211 -5.17 10.68 -4.32
C ALA A 211 -6.18 10.81 -5.47
N SER A 212 -7.47 11.02 -5.21
CA SER A 212 -8.52 10.92 -6.24
C SER A 212 -8.31 11.88 -7.43
N LEU A 213 -7.91 13.13 -7.17
CA LEU A 213 -7.65 14.12 -8.21
C LEU A 213 -6.37 13.81 -9.00
N LEU A 214 -5.35 13.28 -8.32
CA LEU A 214 -4.11 12.82 -8.97
C LEU A 214 -4.41 11.63 -9.88
N VAL A 215 -5.17 10.64 -9.39
CA VAL A 215 -5.57 9.48 -10.18
C VAL A 215 -6.36 9.92 -11.42
N LYS A 216 -7.33 10.83 -11.27
CA LYS A 216 -8.08 11.37 -12.42
C LYS A 216 -7.15 12.03 -13.44
N ALA A 217 -6.25 12.91 -13.01
CA ALA A 217 -5.31 13.59 -13.91
C ALA A 217 -4.29 12.64 -14.58
N LEU A 218 -3.92 11.54 -13.92
CA LEU A 218 -2.96 10.57 -14.45
C LEU A 218 -3.61 9.55 -15.41
N THR A 219 -4.87 9.19 -15.17
CA THR A 219 -5.56 8.12 -15.90
C THR A 219 -6.50 8.62 -17.00
N GLN A 220 -6.98 9.86 -16.92
CA GLN A 220 -7.89 10.43 -17.91
C GLN A 220 -7.16 11.40 -18.85
N ASP A 221 -7.35 11.22 -20.15
CA ASP A 221 -6.77 12.13 -21.14
C ASP A 221 -7.39 13.53 -21.02
N ASN A 222 -6.55 14.55 -21.12
CA ASN A 222 -6.92 15.98 -21.08
C ASN A 222 -7.60 16.47 -19.78
N VAL A 223 -7.44 15.76 -18.66
CA VAL A 223 -7.81 16.32 -17.34
C VAL A 223 -6.59 17.07 -16.77
N PRO A 224 -6.59 18.41 -16.78
CA PRO A 224 -5.51 19.18 -16.17
C PRO A 224 -5.48 18.93 -14.66
N PHE A 225 -4.29 18.74 -14.11
CA PHE A 225 -4.12 18.73 -12.67
C PHE A 225 -4.12 20.16 -12.13
N HIS A 226 -5.11 20.50 -11.31
CA HIS A 226 -5.19 21.78 -10.63
C HIS A 226 -4.67 21.65 -9.19
N LEU A 227 -3.48 22.21 -8.95
CA LEU A 227 -2.83 22.18 -7.64
C LEU A 227 -3.72 22.77 -6.54
N LYS A 228 -4.46 23.85 -6.84
CA LYS A 228 -5.35 24.50 -5.88
C LYS A 228 -6.50 23.59 -5.45
N GLU A 229 -7.20 22.98 -6.41
CA GLU A 229 -8.28 22.02 -6.13
C GLU A 229 -7.79 20.82 -5.33
N HIS A 230 -6.58 20.34 -5.63
CA HIS A 230 -5.96 19.30 -4.84
C HIS A 230 -5.66 19.76 -3.41
N ALA A 231 -5.04 20.93 -3.23
CA ALA A 231 -4.76 21.48 -1.91
C ALA A 231 -6.05 21.66 -1.10
N ASP A 232 -7.12 22.18 -1.71
CA ASP A 232 -8.42 22.36 -1.07
C ASP A 232 -9.04 21.02 -0.66
N SER A 233 -8.87 19.96 -1.47
CA SER A 233 -9.40 18.61 -1.19
C SER A 233 -8.65 17.85 -0.09
N VAL A 234 -7.39 18.21 0.18
CA VAL A 234 -6.53 17.56 1.18
C VAL A 234 -6.38 18.42 2.45
N SER A 235 -6.82 19.67 2.39
CA SER A 235 -6.87 20.55 3.56
C SER A 235 -7.89 20.00 4.57
N PRO A 236 -7.55 19.97 5.87
CA PRO A 236 -8.52 19.61 6.88
C PRO A 236 -9.70 20.58 6.81
N VAL A 237 -10.92 20.04 6.67
CA VAL A 237 -12.15 20.80 6.92
C VAL A 237 -12.13 21.11 8.41
N ASP A 238 -11.82 22.36 8.76
CA ASP A 238 -11.80 23.00 10.08
C ASP A 238 -11.65 22.05 11.30
N SER A 239 -10.44 22.10 11.87
CA SER A 239 -10.03 21.54 13.16
C SER A 239 -10.89 21.97 14.35
#